data_AF-A0A2W6C4M0-F1
#
_entry.id   AF-A0A2W6C4M0-F1
#
_cell.length_a   1.000
_cell.length_b   1.000
_cell.length_c   1.000
_cell.angle_alpha   90.00
_cell.angle_beta   90.00
_cell.angle_gamma   90.00
#
_symmetry.space_group_name_H-M   'P 1'
#
loop_
_entity.id
_entity.type
_entity.pdbx_description
1 polymer ?
#
loop_
_entity_poly.entity_id
_entity_poly.type
_entity_poly.pdbx_seq_one_letter_code
_entity_poly.pdbx_strand_id
1 'polypeptide(L)'
;MPGLKVTPDQLSALSGSVTRVSADVRGLHQSLKGQLAPLFGADWSGAAAAQFTTLYDQFDQHAKGMSDALDGIGQLLARAGTTYAEVEQQIAASFR
;
A
#
# COMPACT_ATOMS: atom_id res chain seq x y z
N MET A 1 28.73 -4.89 17.87
CA MET A 1 27.30 -4.51 17.79
C MET A 1 26.60 -5.52 16.88
N PRO A 2 25.46 -6.11 17.26
CA PRO A 2 24.82 -7.14 16.44
C PRO A 2 24.37 -6.50 15.13
N GLY A 3 24.92 -6.99 14.02
CA GLY A 3 24.61 -6.50 12.67
C GLY A 3 23.12 -6.68 12.38
N LEU A 4 22.53 -5.65 11.79
CA LEU A 4 21.18 -5.66 11.27
C LEU A 4 21.01 -6.88 10.36
N LYS A 5 20.10 -7.80 10.71
CA LYS A 5 19.81 -9.01 9.93
C LYS A 5 19.12 -8.73 8.58
N VAL A 6 18.99 -7.47 8.18
CA VAL A 6 18.29 -7.03 6.96
C VAL A 6 19.23 -6.15 6.15
N THR A 7 19.43 -6.48 4.87
CA THR A 7 20.32 -5.73 3.97
C THR A 7 19.59 -4.56 3.30
N PRO A 8 20.32 -3.51 2.87
CA PRO A 8 19.74 -2.43 2.06
C PRO A 8 18.97 -2.94 0.84
N ASP A 9 19.53 -3.92 0.13
CA ASP A 9 18.92 -4.53 -1.05
C ASP A 9 17.60 -5.23 -0.73
N GLN A 10 17.53 -5.94 0.40
CA GLN A 10 16.29 -6.59 0.85
C GLN A 10 15.19 -5.56 1.12
N LEU A 11 15.54 -4.44 1.77
CA LEU A 11 14.60 -3.35 2.05
C LEU A 11 14.09 -2.68 0.76
N SER A 12 14.99 -2.43 -0.19
CA SER A 12 14.63 -1.86 -1.50
C SER A 12 13.72 -2.81 -2.29
N ALA A 13 14.03 -4.11 -2.31
CA ALA A 13 13.21 -5.12 -2.98
C ALA A 13 11.81 -5.24 -2.36
N LEU A 14 11.73 -5.22 -1.03
CA LEU A 14 10.44 -5.27 -0.33
C LEU A 14 9.64 -3.98 -0.56
N SER A 15 10.28 -2.81 -0.55
CA SER A 15 9.64 -1.54 -0.92
C SER A 15 8.98 -1.61 -2.29
N GLY A 16 9.73 -2.05 -3.32
CA GLY A 16 9.20 -2.23 -4.67
C GLY A 16 8.04 -3.23 -4.75
N SER A 17 8.09 -4.29 -3.95
CA SER A 17 7.02 -5.29 -3.86
C SER A 17 5.75 -4.69 -3.25
N VAL A 18 5.88 -3.94 -2.15
CA VAL A 18 4.76 -3.27 -1.48
C VAL A 18 4.13 -2.21 -2.38
N THR A 19 4.93 -1.41 -3.08
CA THR A 19 4.42 -0.42 -4.05
C THR A 19 3.62 -1.08 -5.17
N ARG A 20 4.06 -2.24 -5.67
CA ARG A 20 3.33 -3.00 -6.69
C ARG A 20 1.98 -3.49 -6.16
N VAL A 21 1.97 -4.11 -4.97
CA VAL A 21 0.74 -4.58 -4.34
C VAL A 21 -0.23 -3.43 -4.09
N SER A 22 0.26 -2.26 -3.66
CA SER A 22 -0.57 -1.06 -3.49
C SER A 22 -1.23 -0.61 -4.80
N ALA A 23 -0.49 -0.65 -5.91
CA ALA A 23 -1.04 -0.35 -7.23
C ALA A 23 -2.11 -1.38 -7.67
N ASP A 24 -1.86 -2.67 -7.45
CA ASP A 24 -2.79 -3.75 -7.78
C ASP A 24 -4.09 -3.63 -6.96
N VAL A 25 -4.00 -3.38 -5.65
CA VAL A 25 -5.16 -3.16 -4.77
C VAL A 25 -5.99 -1.97 -5.26
N ARG A 26 -5.35 -0.85 -5.63
CA ARG A 26 -6.05 0.31 -6.20
C ARG A 26 -6.74 -0.04 -7.51
N GLY A 27 -6.08 -0.77 -8.40
CA GLY A 27 -6.65 -1.19 -9.68
C GLY A 27 -7.89 -2.08 -9.50
N LEU A 28 -7.80 -3.11 -8.64
CA LEU A 28 -8.90 -4.00 -8.30
C LEU A 28 -10.07 -3.24 -7.65
N HIS A 29 -9.76 -2.31 -6.74
CA HIS A 29 -10.76 -1.46 -6.10
C HIS A 29 -11.52 -0.60 -7.11
N GLN A 30 -10.82 0.12 -8.01
CA GLN A 30 -11.46 0.95 -9.03
C GLN A 30 -12.28 0.12 -10.02
N SER A 31 -11.78 -1.05 -10.42
CA SER A 31 -12.50 -1.98 -11.29
C SER A 31 -13.83 -2.42 -10.65
N LEU A 32 -13.81 -2.83 -9.38
CA LEU A 32 -15.02 -3.25 -8.68
C LEU A 32 -16.00 -2.09 -8.51
N LYS A 33 -15.52 -0.88 -8.19
CA LYS A 33 -16.37 0.33 -8.13
C LYS A 33 -17.07 0.59 -9.46
N GLY A 34 -16.37 0.45 -10.58
CA GLY A 34 -16.96 0.60 -11.90
C GLY A 34 -18.06 -0.44 -12.18
N GLN A 35 -17.86 -1.68 -11.76
CA GLN A 35 -18.86 -2.75 -11.90
C GLN A 35 -20.09 -2.52 -11.02
N LEU A 36 -19.92 -1.92 -9.84
CA LEU A 36 -21.01 -1.62 -8.91
C LEU A 36 -21.72 -0.30 -9.21
N ALA A 37 -21.12 0.59 -10.01
CA ALA A 37 -21.65 1.91 -10.33
C ALA A 37 -23.11 1.90 -10.84
N PRO A 38 -23.56 0.96 -11.70
CA PRO A 38 -24.95 0.93 -12.19
C PRO A 38 -25.99 0.65 -11.12
N LEU A 39 -25.59 0.12 -9.95
CA LEU A 39 -26.50 -0.11 -8.83
C LEU A 39 -26.88 1.21 -8.14
N PHE A 40 -26.07 2.26 -8.30
CA PHE A 40 -26.40 3.61 -7.83
C PHE A 40 -27.27 4.31 -8.87
N GLY A 41 -28.50 4.66 -8.50
CA GLY A 41 -29.43 5.37 -9.37
C GLY A 41 -30.30 4.50 -10.27
N ALA A 42 -30.19 3.17 -10.18
CA ALA A 42 -31.24 2.27 -10.64
C ALA A 42 -32.53 2.50 -9.82
N ASP A 43 -33.69 2.01 -10.30
CA ASP A 43 -34.94 1.92 -9.51
C ASP A 43 -34.82 1.03 -8.24
N TRP A 44 -33.59 0.63 -7.88
CA TRP A 44 -33.26 -0.11 -6.69
C TRP A 44 -33.38 0.77 -5.45
N SER A 45 -34.39 0.47 -4.64
CA SER A 45 -34.74 1.22 -3.44
C SER A 45 -35.13 0.29 -2.29
N GLY A 46 -35.36 0.86 -1.11
CA GLY A 46 -35.75 0.12 0.09
C GLY A 46 -34.57 -0.27 0.99
N ALA A 47 -34.84 -1.09 2.00
CA ALA A 47 -33.88 -1.40 3.07
C ALA A 47 -32.58 -2.04 2.56
N ALA A 48 -32.66 -2.89 1.53
CA ALA A 48 -31.49 -3.53 0.94
C ALA A 48 -30.57 -2.52 0.23
N ALA A 49 -31.14 -1.55 -0.50
CA ALA A 49 -30.37 -0.50 -1.16
C ALA A 49 -29.65 0.40 -0.12
N ALA A 50 -30.31 0.73 0.99
CA ALA A 50 -29.69 1.50 2.08
C ALA A 50 -28.52 0.74 2.73
N GLN A 51 -28.68 -0.57 2.96
CA GLN A 51 -27.61 -1.42 3.49
C GLN A 51 -26.44 -1.55 2.50
N PHE A 52 -26.73 -1.68 1.21
CA PHE A 52 -25.71 -1.70 0.17
C PHE A 52 -24.89 -0.42 0.15
N THR A 53 -25.53 0.76 0.14
CA THR A 53 -24.81 2.04 0.18
C THR A 53 -23.88 2.11 1.40
N THR A 54 -24.35 1.66 2.56
CA THR A 54 -23.55 1.63 3.79
C THR A 54 -22.31 0.73 3.64
N LEU A 55 -22.48 -0.48 3.09
CA LEU A 55 -21.37 -1.42 2.87
C LEU A 55 -20.41 -0.92 1.79
N TYR A 56 -20.93 -0.26 0.75
CA TYR A 56 -20.12 0.32 -0.31
C TYR A 56 -19.23 1.46 0.20
N ASP A 57 -19.79 2.35 1.02
CA ASP A 57 -19.02 3.46 1.61
C ASP A 57 -17.91 2.93 2.52
N GLN A 58 -18.21 1.91 3.34
CA GLN A 58 -17.20 1.22 4.16
C GLN A 58 -16.13 0.57 3.30
N PHE A 59 -16.52 -0.14 2.24
CA PHE A 59 -15.60 -0.76 1.30
C PHE A 59 -14.64 0.27 0.67
N ASP A 60 -15.18 1.38 0.15
CA ASP A 60 -14.37 2.44 -0.48
C ASP A 60 -13.41 3.09 0.53
N GLN A 61 -13.87 3.34 1.76
CA GLN A 61 -13.03 3.86 2.84
C GLN A 61 -11.91 2.89 3.21
N HIS A 62 -12.22 1.59 3.40
CA HIS A 62 -11.24 0.59 3.79
C HIS A 62 -10.21 0.33 2.70
N ALA A 63 -10.63 0.29 1.43
CA ALA A 63 -9.71 0.10 0.31
C ALA A 63 -8.74 1.28 0.13
N LYS A 64 -9.21 2.52 0.35
CA LYS A 64 -8.33 3.70 0.41
C LYS A 64 -7.33 3.59 1.56
N GLY A 65 -7.81 3.33 2.78
CA GLY A 65 -6.93 3.20 3.95
C GLY A 65 -5.88 2.09 3.80
N MET A 66 -6.24 0.97 3.18
CA MET A 66 -5.30 -0.10 2.88
C MET A 66 -4.22 0.33 1.87
N SER A 67 -4.61 1.06 0.82
CA SER A 67 -3.67 1.59 -0.17
C SER A 67 -2.70 2.61 0.45
N ASP A 68 -3.21 3.50 1.29
CA ASP A 68 -2.40 4.52 1.99
C ASP A 68 -1.41 3.86 2.96
N ALA A 69 -1.84 2.83 3.68
CA ALA A 69 -0.97 2.07 4.57
C ALA A 69 0.15 1.36 3.79
N LEU A 70 -0.16 0.73 2.66
CA LEU A 70 0.83 0.09 1.80
C LEU A 70 1.83 1.12 1.25
N ASP A 71 1.36 2.29 0.80
CA ASP A 71 2.24 3.36 0.34
C ASP A 71 3.18 3.84 1.44
N GLY A 72 2.66 4.02 2.67
CA GLY A 72 3.47 4.38 3.84
C GLY A 72 4.54 3.34 4.17
N ILE A 73 4.18 2.05 4.12
CA ILE A 73 5.13 0.94 4.33
C ILE A 73 6.21 0.95 3.23
N GLY A 74 5.83 1.09 1.97
CA GLY A 74 6.77 1.14 0.85
C GLY A 74 7.78 2.28 0.99
N GLN A 75 7.31 3.47 1.37
CA GLN A 75 8.15 4.64 1.63
C GLN A 75 9.10 4.42 2.82
N LEU A 76 8.62 3.83 3.91
CA LEU A 76 9.44 3.54 5.09
C LEU A 76 10.58 2.58 4.73
N LEU A 77 10.29 1.52 3.99
CA LEU A 77 11.27 0.53 3.55
C LEU A 77 12.31 1.14 2.61
N ALA A 78 11.89 1.98 1.67
CA ALA A 78 12.82 2.68 0.78
C ALA A 78 13.79 3.57 1.57
N ARG A 79 13.28 4.37 2.50
CA ARG A 79 14.10 5.23 3.37
C ARG A 79 15.09 4.43 4.21
N ALA A 80 14.61 3.34 4.84
CA ALA A 80 15.47 2.47 5.63
C ALA A 80 16.59 1.84 4.79
N GLY A 81 16.28 1.41 3.56
CA GLY A 81 17.27 0.89 2.62
C GLY A 81 18.37 1.92 2.29
N THR A 82 17.98 3.16 1.98
CA THR A 82 18.93 4.26 1.71
C THR A 82 19.80 4.55 2.93
N THR A 83 19.21 4.71 4.12
CA THR A 83 19.96 4.99 5.36
C THR A 83 20.97 3.89 5.68
N TYR A 84 20.60 2.62 5.48
CA TYR A 84 21.52 1.51 5.78
C TYR A 84 22.67 1.47 4.79
N ALA A 85 22.40 1.70 3.49
CA ALA A 85 23.44 1.79 2.47
C ALA A 85 24.43 2.93 2.74
N GLU A 86 23.94 4.10 3.19
CA GLU A 86 24.80 5.24 3.56
C GLU A 86 25.71 4.91 4.75
N VAL A 87 25.17 4.26 5.79
CA VAL A 87 25.94 3.84 6.96
C VAL A 87 27.01 2.83 6.57
N GLU A 88 26.69 1.83 5.74
CA GLU A 88 27.66 0.85 5.25
C GLU A 88 28.79 1.51 4.44
N GLN A 89 28.47 2.48 3.57
CA GLN A 89 29.46 3.24 2.81
C GLN A 89 30.39 4.07 3.69
N GLN A 90 29.85 4.75 4.72
CA GLN A 90 30.64 5.53 5.67
C GLN A 90 31.60 4.65 6.46
N ILE A 91 31.12 3.50 6.93
CA ILE A 91 31.95 2.52 7.64
C ILE A 91 33.07 2.00 6.71
N ALA A 92 32.74 1.61 5.48
CA ALA A 92 33.74 1.16 4.51
C ALA A 92 34.79 2.24 4.15
N ALA A 93 34.38 3.51 4.10
CA ALA A 93 35.29 4.63 3.88
C ALA A 93 36.23 4.88 5.08
N SER A 94 35.79 4.61 6.31
CA SER A 94 36.60 4.80 7.52
C SER A 94 37.75 3.79 7.67
N PHE A 95 37.69 2.67 6.96
CA PHE A 95 38.72 1.62 6.97
C PHE A 95 39.73 1.75 5.83
N ARG A 96 39.60 2.77 4.96
CA ARG A 96 40.49 3.02 3.83
C ARG A 96 41.46 4.15 4.16
#